data_AF-A0A2G6LET8-F1
#
_entry.id   AF-A0A2G6LET8-F1
#
_cell.length_a   1.000
_cell.length_b   1.000
_cell.length_c   1.000
_cell.angle_alpha   90.00
_cell.angle_beta   90.00
_cell.angle_gamma   90.00
#
_symmetry.space_group_name_H-M   'P 1'
#
loop_
_entity.id
_entity.type
_entity.pdbx_description
1 polymer ?
#
loop_
_entity_poly.entity_id
_entity_poly.type
_entity_poly.pdbx_seq_one_letter_code
_entity_poly.pdbx_strand_id
1 'polypeptide(L)'
;MTYENTHATEEQSNRAIHEHLKKNENYREGFFTDVESTTLAPGLSEEKIRFIAEQKGEPEWLTKWRLKAFRAWTQMQEPDWALLNYEKPDYDAISYYSIPKDAEKHAEHSDELSDKIRDTYSKLGVQLDEQDELDGGIAVDAVFDSASVITTYRAKLEALGIIFCPISEAVHTHAELIRKYLGSVVAVDDNFFSALNCAAFSAGSFVYIPKGVRCPMDLSTYFRINESSTGQFERTLVIADEGSYLSYLEGCTAPIRHENQLHAAVVELVALDGAEIKYSTVQNWYPGDENGEGGIFNFVTKRGIAFNNAKISWAQVETGAAITWKYPSCVLMGDNSIGEFYSVALTKHYQQADTGTKMIHIGKNSKSTIISKGISTAKSQNSYRGLVKMTKNADKARNFTQCDSLLIG
;
A
#
# COMPACT_ATOMS: atom_id res chain seq x y z
N MET A 1 3.06 48.49 24.89
CA MET A 1 3.68 47.31 24.26
C MET A 1 2.67 46.74 23.31
N THR A 2 2.85 47.09 22.05
CA THR A 2 1.95 46.81 20.92
C THR A 2 2.11 45.35 20.49
N TYR A 3 0.98 44.67 20.34
CA TYR A 3 0.87 43.40 19.63
C TYR A 3 1.22 43.64 18.16
N GLU A 4 2.35 43.12 17.68
CA GLU A 4 2.69 43.11 16.26
C GLU A 4 2.05 41.91 15.58
N ASN A 5 1.29 42.23 14.53
CA ASN A 5 0.57 41.33 13.63
C ASN A 5 1.48 40.29 12.97
N THR A 6 1.22 39.01 13.21
CA THR A 6 1.61 37.91 12.32
C THR A 6 0.48 37.62 11.33
N HIS A 7 0.19 38.59 10.45
CA HIS A 7 -0.62 38.35 9.25
C HIS A 7 0.32 38.32 8.04
N ALA A 8 0.90 37.16 7.75
CA ALA A 8 1.26 36.89 6.36
C ALA A 8 -0.07 36.89 5.59
N THR A 9 -0.23 37.84 4.68
CA THR A 9 -1.43 37.96 3.84
C THR A 9 -1.65 36.66 3.06
N GLU A 10 -2.89 36.17 2.95
CA GLU A 10 -3.23 34.96 2.16
C GLU A 10 -2.57 34.96 0.77
N GLU A 11 -2.43 36.12 0.13
CA GLU A 11 -1.71 36.29 -1.14
C GLU A 11 -0.24 35.87 -1.11
N GLN A 12 0.50 36.15 -0.03
CA GLN A 12 1.90 35.74 0.10
C GLN A 12 2.01 34.22 0.31
N SER A 13 1.07 33.63 1.05
CA SER A 13 1.00 32.17 1.25
C SER A 13 0.64 31.46 -0.05
N ASN A 14 -0.37 31.96 -0.77
CA ASN A 14 -0.78 31.45 -2.08
C ASN A 14 0.35 31.58 -3.12
N ARG A 15 1.09 32.69 -3.13
CA ARG A 15 2.24 32.88 -4.02
C ARG A 15 3.38 31.90 -3.74
N ALA A 16 3.70 31.65 -2.47
CA ALA A 16 4.69 30.66 -2.08
C ALA A 16 4.27 29.23 -2.47
N ILE A 17 2.98 28.90 -2.33
CA ILE A 17 2.41 27.62 -2.78
C ILE A 17 2.50 27.49 -4.31
N HIS A 18 2.11 28.52 -5.07
CA HIS A 18 2.22 28.50 -6.53
C HIS A 18 3.67 28.40 -7.02
N GLU A 19 4.62 29.10 -6.39
CA GLU A 19 6.04 28.98 -6.73
C GLU A 19 6.60 27.59 -6.40
N HIS A 20 6.14 26.95 -5.32
CA HIS A 20 6.52 25.57 -5.00
C HIS A 20 5.91 24.55 -5.97
N LEU A 21 4.64 24.73 -6.36
CA LEU A 21 3.97 23.88 -7.37
C LEU A 21 4.60 24.00 -8.76
N LYS A 22 5.15 25.16 -9.11
CA LYS A 22 5.94 25.38 -10.35
C LYS A 22 7.33 24.76 -10.29
N LYS A 23 8.00 24.78 -9.12
CA LYS A 23 9.31 24.13 -8.94
C LYS A 23 9.26 22.60 -9.03
N ASN A 24 8.09 21.99 -8.79
CA ASN A 24 7.83 20.56 -8.92
C ASN A 24 7.21 20.16 -10.27
N GLU A 25 7.45 20.93 -11.35
CA GLU A 25 7.01 20.54 -12.71
C GLU A 25 7.73 19.29 -13.24
N ASN A 26 8.93 18.99 -12.76
CA ASN A 26 9.68 17.79 -13.16
C ASN A 26 9.61 16.73 -12.06
N TYR A 27 8.91 15.62 -12.31
CA TYR A 27 8.88 14.45 -11.44
C TYR A 27 10.29 13.83 -11.35
N ARG A 28 10.95 14.01 -10.20
CA ARG A 28 12.40 13.74 -10.02
C ARG A 28 12.71 12.25 -9.93
N GLU A 29 11.76 11.48 -9.44
CA GLU A 29 11.86 10.04 -9.22
C GLU A 29 11.65 9.23 -10.51
N GLY A 30 11.37 9.91 -11.63
CA GLY A 30 10.99 9.33 -12.91
C GLY A 30 12.03 8.53 -13.69
N PHE A 31 13.21 8.26 -13.13
CA PHE A 31 14.33 7.64 -13.85
C PHE A 31 14.15 6.12 -13.99
N PHE A 32 14.57 5.56 -15.13
CA PHE A 32 14.58 4.12 -15.39
C PHE A 32 15.90 3.47 -14.94
N THR A 33 15.84 2.27 -14.40
CA THR A 33 17.03 1.46 -14.06
C THR A 33 17.15 0.31 -15.04
N ASP A 34 18.25 0.20 -15.77
CA ASP A 34 18.46 -0.87 -16.75
C ASP A 34 18.88 -2.19 -16.06
N VAL A 35 17.92 -3.10 -15.94
CA VAL A 35 18.04 -4.44 -15.35
C VAL A 35 17.34 -5.43 -16.29
N GLU A 36 18.00 -6.53 -16.67
CA GLU A 36 17.35 -7.56 -17.48
C GLU A 36 16.26 -8.26 -16.67
N SER A 37 15.07 -8.48 -17.25
CA SER A 37 13.94 -9.14 -16.58
C SER A 37 13.43 -10.37 -17.35
N THR A 38 12.74 -11.28 -16.66
CA THR A 38 11.95 -12.37 -17.24
C THR A 38 10.47 -12.06 -17.06
N THR A 39 9.80 -11.76 -18.16
CA THR A 39 8.41 -11.29 -18.19
C THR A 39 7.51 -12.30 -18.89
N LEU A 40 6.37 -12.64 -18.28
CA LEU A 40 5.37 -13.48 -18.94
C LEU A 40 4.63 -12.71 -20.03
N ALA A 41 4.20 -13.44 -21.07
CA ALA A 41 3.36 -12.87 -22.11
C ALA A 41 2.05 -12.27 -21.53
N PRO A 42 1.48 -11.21 -22.14
CA PRO A 42 0.27 -10.54 -21.68
C PRO A 42 -0.96 -11.44 -21.45
N GLY A 43 -1.79 -11.06 -20.48
CA GLY A 43 -3.05 -11.70 -20.11
C GLY A 43 -2.91 -12.71 -18.97
N LEU A 44 -4.01 -13.00 -18.28
CA LEU A 44 -4.04 -13.91 -17.13
C LEU A 44 -4.89 -15.15 -17.45
N SER A 45 -4.36 -16.35 -17.16
CA SER A 45 -5.06 -17.62 -17.38
C SER A 45 -4.77 -18.61 -16.25
N GLU A 46 -5.59 -19.67 -16.12
CA GLU A 46 -5.31 -20.74 -15.15
C GLU A 46 -3.93 -21.39 -15.36
N GLU A 47 -3.47 -21.54 -16.62
CA GLU A 47 -2.13 -22.06 -16.92
C GLU A 47 -1.03 -21.13 -16.42
N LYS A 48 -1.15 -19.82 -16.65
CA LYS A 48 -0.14 -18.86 -16.16
C LYS A 48 -0.12 -18.76 -14.64
N ILE A 49 -1.29 -18.84 -13.98
CA ILE A 49 -1.36 -18.88 -12.52
C ILE A 49 -0.64 -20.11 -11.97
N ARG A 50 -0.85 -21.29 -12.59
CA ARG A 50 -0.15 -22.53 -12.21
C ARG A 50 1.35 -22.41 -12.44
N PHE A 51 1.75 -21.84 -13.58
CA PHE A 51 3.15 -21.58 -13.90
C PHE A 51 3.80 -20.68 -12.85
N ILE A 52 3.19 -19.55 -12.50
CA ILE A 52 3.71 -18.63 -11.46
C ILE A 52 3.82 -19.36 -10.12
N ALA A 53 2.80 -20.12 -9.73
CA ALA A 53 2.82 -20.89 -8.49
C ALA A 53 3.93 -21.94 -8.47
N GLU A 54 4.15 -22.64 -9.59
CA GLU A 54 5.22 -23.64 -9.74
C GLU A 54 6.61 -23.01 -9.67
N GLN A 55 6.84 -21.90 -10.38
CA GLN A 55 8.12 -21.17 -10.33
C GLN A 55 8.47 -20.73 -8.90
N LYS A 56 7.46 -20.30 -8.13
CA LYS A 56 7.63 -19.86 -6.73
C LYS A 56 7.60 -21.01 -5.71
N GLY A 57 7.42 -22.24 -6.16
CA GLY A 57 7.30 -23.44 -5.32
C GLY A 57 6.07 -23.45 -4.41
N GLU A 58 5.03 -22.65 -4.68
CA GLU A 58 3.91 -22.44 -3.77
C GLU A 58 3.18 -23.74 -3.39
N PRO A 59 2.69 -23.86 -2.15
CA PRO A 59 1.94 -25.02 -1.71
C PRO A 59 0.60 -25.11 -2.47
N GLU A 60 0.15 -26.34 -2.74
CA GLU A 60 -1.03 -26.62 -3.58
C GLU A 60 -2.31 -25.89 -3.13
N TRP A 61 -2.46 -25.66 -1.82
CA TRP A 61 -3.62 -24.94 -1.28
C TRP A 61 -3.66 -23.47 -1.75
N LEU A 62 -2.49 -22.82 -1.89
CA LEU A 62 -2.39 -21.44 -2.34
C LEU A 62 -2.65 -21.36 -3.85
N THR A 63 -2.16 -22.31 -4.64
CA THR A 63 -2.53 -22.42 -6.06
C THR A 63 -4.04 -22.57 -6.24
N LYS A 64 -4.69 -23.43 -5.44
CA LYS A 64 -6.16 -23.59 -5.46
C LYS A 64 -6.88 -22.31 -5.06
N TRP A 65 -6.34 -21.57 -4.08
CA TRP A 65 -6.86 -20.29 -3.62
C TRP A 65 -6.80 -19.22 -4.73
N ARG A 66 -5.67 -19.11 -5.44
CA ARG A 66 -5.49 -18.21 -6.60
C ARG A 66 -6.46 -18.53 -7.74
N LEU A 67 -6.61 -19.82 -8.07
CA LEU A 67 -7.53 -20.26 -9.13
C LEU A 67 -8.99 -19.98 -8.77
N LYS A 68 -9.37 -20.09 -7.49
CA LYS A 68 -10.70 -19.69 -7.03
C LYS A 68 -10.92 -18.18 -7.25
N ALA A 69 -9.93 -17.35 -6.91
CA ALA A 69 -10.01 -15.91 -7.12
C ALA A 69 -10.12 -15.54 -8.60
N PHE A 70 -9.32 -16.17 -9.47
CA PHE A 70 -9.40 -15.97 -10.92
C PHE A 70 -10.78 -16.32 -11.50
N ARG A 71 -11.35 -17.46 -11.08
CA ARG A 71 -12.70 -17.86 -11.49
C ARG A 71 -13.78 -16.89 -11.01
N ALA A 72 -13.64 -16.35 -9.79
CA ALA A 72 -14.56 -15.33 -9.30
C ALA A 72 -14.41 -14.04 -10.12
N TRP A 73 -13.19 -13.59 -10.35
CA TRP A 73 -12.88 -12.38 -11.11
C TRP A 73 -13.44 -12.39 -12.53
N THR A 74 -13.31 -13.50 -13.26
CA THR A 74 -13.86 -13.61 -14.64
C THR A 74 -15.39 -13.53 -14.72
N GLN A 75 -16.10 -13.67 -13.60
CA GLN A 75 -17.55 -13.50 -13.51
C GLN A 75 -17.95 -12.10 -13.00
N MET A 76 -16.99 -11.27 -12.59
CA MET A 76 -17.24 -9.92 -12.09
C MET A 76 -17.18 -8.90 -13.22
N GLN A 77 -17.91 -7.80 -13.04
CA GLN A 77 -17.77 -6.61 -13.86
C GLN A 77 -16.97 -5.56 -13.10
N GLU A 78 -16.06 -4.88 -13.80
CA GLU A 78 -15.34 -3.76 -13.21
C GLU A 78 -16.32 -2.63 -12.84
N PRO A 79 -16.34 -2.19 -11.57
CA PRO A 79 -17.30 -1.21 -11.07
C PRO A 79 -17.20 0.15 -11.78
N ASP A 80 -18.33 0.83 -11.95
CA ASP A 80 -18.46 2.12 -12.66
C ASP A 80 -19.11 3.23 -11.80
N TRP A 81 -19.31 2.99 -10.51
CA TRP A 81 -20.06 3.89 -9.62
C TRP A 81 -19.22 5.04 -9.05
N ALA A 82 -17.88 4.96 -9.10
CA ALA A 82 -17.01 6.01 -8.58
C ALA A 82 -17.01 7.23 -9.52
N LEU A 83 -16.74 8.40 -8.96
CA LEU A 83 -16.64 9.63 -9.77
C LEU A 83 -15.25 9.72 -10.41
N LEU A 84 -14.96 8.75 -11.28
CA LEU A 84 -13.69 8.59 -11.98
C LEU A 84 -13.98 8.41 -13.46
N ASN A 85 -13.29 9.18 -14.29
CA ASN A 85 -13.38 9.11 -15.75
C ASN A 85 -12.02 8.70 -16.32
N TYR A 86 -11.87 7.42 -16.65
CA TYR A 86 -10.64 6.86 -17.22
C TYR A 86 -10.99 5.78 -18.24
N GLU A 87 -10.06 5.52 -19.16
CA GLU A 87 -10.13 4.36 -20.02
C GLU A 87 -9.72 3.12 -19.23
N LYS A 88 -10.64 2.15 -19.14
CA LYS A 88 -10.39 0.91 -18.40
C LYS A 88 -9.19 0.17 -19.02
N PRO A 89 -8.26 -0.35 -18.20
CA PRO A 89 -7.13 -1.11 -18.72
C PRO A 89 -7.58 -2.29 -19.57
N ASP A 90 -6.87 -2.55 -20.66
CA ASP A 90 -6.95 -3.84 -21.34
C ASP A 90 -6.24 -4.90 -20.48
N TYR A 91 -7.02 -5.61 -19.68
CA TYR A 91 -6.52 -6.65 -18.78
C TYR A 91 -5.82 -7.81 -19.52
N ASP A 92 -6.06 -8.01 -20.81
CA ASP A 92 -5.38 -9.02 -21.62
C ASP A 92 -4.05 -8.52 -22.18
N ALA A 93 -3.84 -7.20 -22.23
CA ALA A 93 -2.58 -6.57 -22.63
C ALA A 93 -1.57 -6.43 -21.48
N ILE A 94 -2.00 -6.59 -20.23
CA ILE A 94 -1.13 -6.49 -19.04
C ILE A 94 -0.28 -7.75 -18.89
N SER A 95 1.01 -7.58 -18.63
CA SER A 95 1.83 -8.67 -18.05
C SER A 95 1.70 -8.70 -16.53
N TYR A 96 1.31 -9.86 -15.99
CA TYR A 96 1.04 -10.07 -14.56
C TYR A 96 2.24 -10.60 -13.78
N TYR A 97 3.36 -10.86 -14.46
CA TYR A 97 4.55 -11.40 -13.82
C TYR A 97 5.81 -10.93 -14.57
N SER A 98 6.67 -10.23 -13.85
CA SER A 98 8.00 -9.86 -14.28
C SER A 98 8.95 -9.91 -13.09
N ILE A 99 10.06 -10.62 -13.22
CA ILE A 99 11.12 -10.67 -12.21
C ILE A 99 12.44 -10.24 -12.84
N PRO A 100 13.28 -9.46 -12.13
CA PRO A 100 14.66 -9.25 -12.56
C PRO A 100 15.39 -10.59 -12.71
N LYS A 101 16.17 -10.75 -13.78
CA LYS A 101 17.06 -11.91 -13.92
C LYS A 101 18.02 -11.93 -12.75
N ASP A 102 18.23 -13.13 -12.22
CA ASP A 102 19.02 -13.45 -11.02
C ASP A 102 18.43 -13.00 -9.67
N ALA A 103 17.23 -12.42 -9.59
CA ALA A 103 16.57 -12.10 -8.31
C ALA A 103 16.46 -13.31 -7.34
N GLU A 104 16.35 -14.53 -7.86
CA GLU A 104 16.31 -15.77 -7.06
C GLU A 104 17.67 -16.18 -6.46
N LYS A 105 18.80 -15.66 -6.97
CA LYS A 105 20.15 -16.06 -6.54
C LYS A 105 20.80 -15.10 -5.53
N HIS A 106 20.23 -13.92 -5.31
CA HIS A 106 20.95 -12.80 -4.68
C HIS A 106 20.59 -12.50 -3.22
N ALA A 107 19.82 -13.35 -2.54
CA ALA A 107 19.52 -13.16 -1.12
C ALA A 107 20.76 -13.23 -0.21
N GLU A 108 21.88 -13.79 -0.68
CA GLU A 108 23.04 -14.04 0.20
C GLU A 108 24.38 -13.44 -0.23
N HIS A 109 24.64 -12.98 -1.47
CA HIS A 109 25.99 -12.53 -1.88
C HIS A 109 26.02 -11.22 -2.69
N SER A 110 27.07 -10.43 -2.43
CA SER A 110 27.42 -9.13 -3.00
C SER A 110 27.74 -9.22 -4.51
N ASP A 111 26.76 -8.83 -5.35
CA ASP A 111 26.91 -8.73 -6.80
C ASP A 111 26.49 -7.34 -7.33
N GLU A 112 26.92 -7.03 -8.56
CA GLU A 112 26.69 -5.78 -9.31
C GLU A 112 25.19 -5.36 -9.39
N LEU A 113 24.26 -6.31 -9.35
CA LEU A 113 22.81 -6.05 -9.26
C LEU A 113 22.44 -5.38 -7.93
N SER A 114 23.03 -5.85 -6.82
CA SER A 114 22.82 -5.26 -5.50
C SER A 114 23.35 -3.83 -5.44
N ASP A 115 24.42 -3.51 -6.16
CA ASP A 115 24.98 -2.15 -6.22
C ASP A 115 24.09 -1.19 -7.04
N LYS A 116 23.58 -1.63 -8.20
CA LYS A 116 22.61 -0.82 -8.99
C LYS A 116 21.33 -0.56 -8.23
N ILE A 117 20.84 -1.56 -7.48
CA ILE A 117 19.64 -1.43 -6.65
C ILE A 117 19.92 -0.52 -5.46
N ARG A 118 21.04 -0.69 -4.75
CA ARG A 118 21.45 0.23 -3.67
C ARG A 118 21.59 1.68 -4.13
N ASP A 119 22.24 1.91 -5.28
CA ASP A 119 22.34 3.26 -5.88
C ASP A 119 20.95 3.84 -6.20
N THR A 120 20.06 3.00 -6.72
CA THR A 120 18.67 3.38 -7.01
C THR A 120 17.92 3.84 -5.75
N TYR A 121 17.99 3.05 -4.67
CA TYR A 121 17.35 3.40 -3.40
C TYR A 121 18.00 4.60 -2.71
N SER A 122 19.33 4.73 -2.80
CA SER A 122 20.06 5.91 -2.33
C SER A 122 19.61 7.20 -3.03
N LYS A 123 19.43 7.16 -4.37
CA LYS A 123 18.86 8.27 -5.16
C LYS A 123 17.43 8.63 -4.74
N LEU A 124 16.66 7.63 -4.29
CA LEU A 124 15.31 7.83 -3.75
C LEU A 124 15.32 8.30 -2.28
N GLY A 125 16.49 8.44 -1.65
CA GLY A 125 16.64 8.83 -0.25
C GLY A 125 16.35 7.72 0.75
N VAL A 126 16.26 6.47 0.31
CA VAL A 126 16.04 5.30 1.17
C VAL A 126 17.39 4.74 1.60
N GLN A 127 17.66 4.78 2.90
CA GLN A 127 18.88 4.21 3.48
C GLN A 127 18.71 2.70 3.67
N LEU A 128 19.64 1.91 3.11
CA LEU A 128 19.66 0.45 3.21
C LEU A 128 20.80 -0.07 4.10
N ASP A 129 21.64 0.82 4.64
CA ASP A 129 22.72 0.46 5.54
C ASP A 129 22.23 0.41 6.99
N GLU A 130 22.55 -0.67 7.70
CA GLU A 130 22.19 -0.83 9.12
C GLU A 130 23.13 0.04 9.99
N GLN A 131 22.54 0.93 10.78
CA GLN A 131 23.25 1.61 11.88
C GLN A 131 23.21 0.75 13.16
N ASP A 132 24.21 0.92 14.03
CA ASP A 132 24.38 0.12 15.26
C ASP A 132 23.25 0.33 16.29
N GLU A 133 22.53 1.45 16.23
CA GLU A 133 21.48 1.78 17.20
C GLU A 133 20.16 1.03 16.93
N LEU A 134 19.65 0.38 17.99
CA LEU A 134 18.38 -0.37 18.01
C LEU A 134 17.16 0.55 18.18
N ASP A 135 17.34 1.72 18.78
CA ASP A 135 16.28 2.69 19.08
C ASP A 135 16.19 3.74 17.97
N GLY A 136 15.05 3.77 17.26
CA GLY A 136 14.76 4.83 16.27
C GLY A 136 15.23 4.57 14.84
N GLY A 137 15.76 3.38 14.54
CA GLY A 137 16.04 2.93 13.17
C GLY A 137 14.76 2.59 12.37
N ILE A 138 14.92 2.34 11.07
CA ILE A 138 13.85 1.84 10.18
C ILE A 138 14.35 0.54 9.54
N ALA A 139 13.63 -0.57 9.75
CA ALA A 139 13.88 -1.80 9.01
C ALA A 139 13.21 -1.72 7.64
N VAL A 140 13.97 -1.95 6.56
CA VAL A 140 13.51 -1.75 5.18
C VAL A 140 13.49 -3.08 4.44
N ASP A 141 12.34 -3.40 3.86
CA ASP A 141 12.15 -4.40 2.80
C ASP A 141 12.08 -3.67 1.44
N ALA A 142 13.11 -3.81 0.63
CA ALA A 142 13.25 -3.16 -0.67
C ALA A 142 12.69 -4.06 -1.78
N VAL A 143 11.56 -3.67 -2.37
CA VAL A 143 10.86 -4.44 -3.40
C VAL A 143 11.02 -3.76 -4.76
N PHE A 144 11.55 -4.50 -5.73
CA PHE A 144 11.77 -4.05 -7.10
C PHE A 144 10.96 -4.93 -8.07
N ASP A 145 10.05 -4.31 -8.82
CA ASP A 145 9.03 -4.99 -9.63
C ASP A 145 8.22 -6.02 -8.82
N SER A 146 8.43 -7.32 -9.05
CA SER A 146 7.71 -8.40 -8.36
C SER A 146 8.53 -9.12 -7.27
N ALA A 147 9.72 -8.64 -6.91
CA ALA A 147 10.62 -9.34 -5.99
C ALA A 147 11.17 -8.43 -4.89
N SER A 148 11.26 -8.96 -3.66
CA SER A 148 12.07 -8.35 -2.60
C SER A 148 13.54 -8.65 -2.85
N VAL A 149 14.39 -7.65 -2.64
CA VAL A 149 15.82 -7.73 -2.97
C VAL A 149 16.71 -7.55 -1.73
N ILE A 150 16.30 -6.74 -0.75
CA ILE A 150 17.06 -6.49 0.48
C ILE A 150 16.08 -6.33 1.65
N THR A 151 16.33 -7.05 2.76
CA THR A 151 15.64 -6.83 4.04
C THR A 151 16.66 -6.53 5.14
N THR A 152 16.57 -5.35 5.77
CA THR A 152 17.49 -4.93 6.85
C THR A 152 16.98 -5.33 8.24
N TYR A 153 17.90 -5.41 9.20
CA TYR A 153 17.67 -5.71 10.63
C TYR A 153 17.06 -7.09 10.93
N ARG A 154 17.10 -8.02 9.96
CA ARG A 154 16.47 -9.35 10.04
C ARG A 154 16.85 -10.12 11.32
N ALA A 155 18.15 -10.29 11.57
CA ALA A 155 18.63 -11.04 12.74
C ALA A 155 18.21 -10.40 14.08
N LYS A 156 18.16 -9.06 14.15
CA LYS A 156 17.74 -8.33 15.36
C LYS A 156 16.25 -8.50 15.63
N LEU A 157 15.41 -8.45 14.57
CA LEU A 157 13.97 -8.68 14.67
C LEU A 157 13.64 -10.13 15.02
N GLU A 158 14.32 -11.10 14.39
CA GLU A 158 14.16 -12.53 14.67
C GLU A 158 14.50 -12.88 16.12
N ALA A 159 15.51 -12.22 16.72
CA ALA A 159 15.86 -12.38 18.14
C ALA A 159 14.72 -11.98 19.11
N LEU A 160 13.81 -11.11 18.67
CA LEU A 160 12.60 -10.71 19.41
C LEU A 160 11.36 -11.54 19.02
N GLY A 161 11.54 -12.55 18.14
CA GLY A 161 10.46 -13.34 17.55
C GLY A 161 9.64 -12.59 16.51
N ILE A 162 10.04 -11.37 16.13
CA ILE A 162 9.36 -10.58 15.09
C ILE A 162 9.70 -11.18 13.73
N ILE A 163 8.67 -11.43 12.93
CA ILE A 163 8.84 -11.85 11.54
C ILE A 163 8.58 -10.65 10.67
N PHE A 164 9.56 -10.27 9.86
CA PHE A 164 9.41 -9.28 8.80
C PHE A 164 10.15 -9.79 7.57
N CYS A 165 9.40 -10.28 6.59
CA CYS A 165 9.98 -10.87 5.38
C CYS A 165 9.00 -10.77 4.20
N PRO A 166 9.43 -11.10 2.97
CA PRO A 166 8.54 -11.15 1.82
C PRO A 166 7.45 -12.21 2.00
N ILE A 167 6.24 -11.94 1.52
CA ILE A 167 5.12 -12.89 1.63
C ILE A 167 5.41 -14.21 0.89
N SER A 168 6.21 -14.16 -0.19
CA SER A 168 6.69 -15.34 -0.91
C SER A 168 7.53 -16.26 -0.02
N GLU A 169 8.34 -15.70 0.87
CA GLU A 169 9.14 -16.45 1.84
C GLU A 169 8.24 -17.02 2.94
N ALA A 170 7.36 -16.18 3.51
CA ALA A 170 6.49 -16.55 4.62
C ALA A 170 5.52 -17.70 4.28
N VAL A 171 5.12 -17.84 3.02
CA VAL A 171 4.31 -18.97 2.53
C VAL A 171 4.99 -20.32 2.80
N HIS A 172 6.33 -20.36 2.80
CA HIS A 172 7.13 -21.56 3.04
C HIS A 172 7.55 -21.67 4.51
N THR A 173 8.11 -20.62 5.07
CA THR A 173 8.72 -20.62 6.42
C THR A 173 7.69 -20.49 7.54
N HIS A 174 6.54 -19.90 7.26
CA HIS A 174 5.48 -19.58 8.23
C HIS A 174 4.08 -19.99 7.72
N ALA A 175 4.01 -21.11 7.01
CA ALA A 175 2.81 -21.60 6.32
C ALA A 175 1.55 -21.66 7.20
N GLU A 176 1.68 -22.01 8.48
CA GLU A 176 0.55 -22.07 9.42
C GLU A 176 -0.08 -20.69 9.67
N LEU A 177 0.75 -19.65 9.85
CA LEU A 177 0.27 -18.28 10.03
C LEU A 177 -0.36 -17.75 8.74
N ILE A 178 0.29 -17.98 7.60
CA ILE A 178 -0.23 -17.58 6.30
C ILE A 178 -1.58 -18.25 6.02
N ARG A 179 -1.69 -19.57 6.21
CA ARG A 179 -2.93 -20.30 5.99
C ARG A 179 -4.07 -19.85 6.91
N LYS A 180 -3.74 -19.43 8.13
CA LYS A 180 -4.72 -18.95 9.11
C LYS A 180 -5.29 -17.57 8.76
N TYR A 181 -4.45 -16.65 8.27
CA TYR A 181 -4.82 -15.23 8.17
C TYR A 181 -4.92 -14.69 6.74
N LEU A 182 -4.29 -15.30 5.75
CA LEU A 182 -4.38 -14.83 4.36
C LEU A 182 -5.83 -14.90 3.85
N GLY A 183 -6.37 -13.76 3.44
CA GLY A 183 -7.75 -13.63 2.98
C GLY A 183 -8.80 -13.66 4.10
N SER A 184 -8.38 -13.59 5.37
CA SER A 184 -9.30 -13.54 6.52
C SER A 184 -9.98 -12.19 6.69
N VAL A 185 -9.38 -11.12 6.16
CA VAL A 185 -9.89 -9.75 6.25
C VAL A 185 -10.39 -9.27 4.89
N VAL A 186 -9.65 -9.56 3.82
CA VAL A 186 -10.01 -9.28 2.42
C VAL A 186 -10.14 -10.60 1.68
N ALA A 187 -11.37 -11.09 1.58
CA ALA A 187 -11.69 -12.36 0.94
C ALA A 187 -11.31 -12.38 -0.56
N VAL A 188 -11.19 -13.58 -1.11
CA VAL A 188 -10.82 -13.83 -2.52
C VAL A 188 -11.75 -13.17 -3.54
N ASP A 189 -12.99 -12.92 -3.14
CA ASP A 189 -14.08 -12.41 -3.96
C ASP A 189 -14.63 -11.08 -3.42
N ASP A 190 -13.85 -10.36 -2.60
CA ASP A 190 -14.29 -9.13 -1.93
C ASP A 190 -14.71 -8.03 -2.91
N ASN A 191 -13.91 -7.80 -3.95
CA ASN A 191 -14.21 -6.91 -5.07
C ASN A 191 -13.39 -7.29 -6.32
N PHE A 192 -13.67 -6.63 -7.44
CA PHE A 192 -13.03 -6.88 -8.73
C PHE A 192 -11.49 -6.82 -8.63
N PHE A 193 -10.93 -5.71 -8.11
CA PHE A 193 -9.47 -5.52 -8.04
C PHE A 193 -8.81 -6.41 -6.99
N SER A 194 -9.47 -6.68 -5.86
CA SER A 194 -8.94 -7.62 -4.88
C SER A 194 -8.93 -9.06 -5.41
N ALA A 195 -9.94 -9.47 -6.19
CA ALA A 195 -9.98 -10.80 -6.79
C ALA A 195 -8.86 -10.98 -7.84
N LEU A 196 -8.63 -9.94 -8.66
CA LEU A 196 -7.49 -9.89 -9.58
C LEU A 196 -6.16 -9.99 -8.84
N ASN A 197 -5.98 -9.20 -7.77
CA ASN A 197 -4.80 -9.27 -6.91
C ASN A 197 -4.63 -10.68 -6.31
N CYS A 198 -5.68 -11.29 -5.76
CA CYS A 198 -5.62 -12.63 -5.20
C CYS A 198 -5.16 -13.67 -6.24
N ALA A 199 -5.55 -13.53 -7.51
CA ALA A 199 -5.09 -14.41 -8.57
C ALA A 199 -3.61 -14.16 -8.93
N ALA A 200 -3.19 -12.90 -9.03
CA ALA A 200 -1.95 -12.50 -9.68
C ALA A 200 -0.79 -12.10 -8.75
N PHE A 201 -1.02 -11.87 -7.44
CA PHE A 201 0.01 -11.25 -6.60
C PHE A 201 1.31 -12.07 -6.57
N SER A 202 2.42 -11.39 -6.84
CA SER A 202 3.76 -11.98 -6.89
C SER A 202 4.64 -11.48 -5.74
N ALA A 203 4.44 -10.22 -5.33
CA ALA A 203 5.18 -9.54 -4.29
C ALA A 203 4.30 -9.18 -3.06
N GLY A 204 4.94 -8.57 -2.07
CA GLY A 204 4.30 -8.06 -0.85
C GLY A 204 5.05 -8.50 0.40
N SER A 205 4.65 -7.98 1.55
CA SER A 205 5.35 -8.22 2.82
C SER A 205 4.47 -8.95 3.82
N PHE A 206 5.11 -9.79 4.63
CA PHE A 206 4.51 -10.46 5.77
C PHE A 206 5.14 -9.94 7.05
N VAL A 207 4.29 -9.52 8.00
CA VAL A 207 4.71 -9.07 9.32
C VAL A 207 3.95 -9.83 10.39
N TYR A 208 4.66 -10.38 11.36
CA TYR A 208 4.08 -10.93 12.58
C TYR A 208 4.82 -10.39 13.80
N ILE A 209 4.08 -9.78 14.73
CA ILE A 209 4.60 -9.35 16.03
C ILE A 209 4.06 -10.30 17.12
N PRO A 210 4.93 -10.99 17.88
CA PRO A 210 4.50 -11.90 18.93
C PRO A 210 3.77 -11.21 20.09
N LYS A 211 3.04 -12.03 20.86
CA LYS A 211 2.32 -11.59 22.05
C LYS A 211 3.20 -10.79 23.02
N GLY A 212 2.70 -9.62 23.40
CA GLY A 212 3.34 -8.70 24.35
C GLY A 212 4.60 -7.99 23.83
N VAL A 213 5.00 -8.24 22.58
CA VAL A 213 6.19 -7.61 21.99
C VAL A 213 5.84 -6.25 21.40
N ARG A 214 6.61 -5.23 21.79
CA ARG A 214 6.61 -3.93 21.14
C ARG A 214 7.78 -3.91 20.16
N CYS A 215 7.49 -3.74 18.87
CA CYS A 215 8.53 -3.59 17.85
C CYS A 215 9.41 -2.38 18.21
N PRO A 216 10.75 -2.53 18.30
CA PRO A 216 11.66 -1.48 18.76
C PRO A 216 11.87 -0.37 17.72
N MET A 217 11.50 -0.63 16.47
CA MET A 217 11.74 0.23 15.32
C MET A 217 10.52 0.25 14.41
N ASP A 218 10.52 1.20 13.49
CA ASP A 218 9.54 1.24 12.41
C ASP A 218 9.92 0.20 11.35
N LEU A 219 8.94 -0.53 10.84
CA LEU A 219 9.11 -1.43 9.69
C LEU A 219 8.68 -0.69 8.43
N SER A 220 9.40 -0.83 7.34
CA SER A 220 9.12 -0.13 6.10
C SER A 220 9.27 -1.06 4.91
N THR A 221 8.28 -1.10 4.04
CA THR A 221 8.46 -1.69 2.70
C THR A 221 8.44 -0.58 1.68
N TYR A 222 9.41 -0.59 0.77
CA TYR A 222 9.49 0.38 -0.30
C TYR A 222 9.41 -0.32 -1.65
N PHE A 223 8.42 0.10 -2.44
CA PHE A 223 8.12 -0.48 -3.74
C PHE A 223 8.58 0.44 -4.87
N ARG A 224 9.28 -0.13 -5.86
CA ARG A 224 9.62 0.53 -7.11
C ARG A 224 9.15 -0.31 -8.30
N ILE A 225 8.26 0.25 -9.11
CA ILE A 225 7.90 -0.29 -10.44
C ILE A 225 9.00 0.13 -11.40
N ASN A 226 9.54 -0.73 -12.24
CA ASN A 226 10.60 -0.33 -13.19
C ASN A 226 10.28 -0.76 -14.63
N GLU A 227 9.74 -1.97 -14.80
CA GLU A 227 9.37 -2.50 -16.12
C GLU A 227 8.16 -1.80 -16.74
N SER A 228 8.15 -1.72 -18.08
CA SER A 228 7.01 -1.19 -18.83
C SER A 228 5.93 -2.25 -19.05
N SER A 229 4.67 -1.82 -19.10
CA SER A 229 3.51 -2.66 -19.45
C SER A 229 3.27 -3.86 -18.50
N THR A 230 3.85 -3.81 -17.29
CA THR A 230 3.60 -4.74 -16.20
C THR A 230 2.57 -4.15 -15.22
N GLY A 231 1.68 -4.99 -14.71
CA GLY A 231 0.83 -4.63 -13.57
C GLY A 231 1.53 -4.97 -12.26
N GLN A 232 1.44 -4.09 -11.26
CA GLN A 232 1.95 -4.37 -9.92
C GLN A 232 0.83 -4.90 -9.03
N PHE A 233 0.98 -6.15 -8.60
CA PHE A 233 0.06 -6.83 -7.70
C PHE A 233 0.82 -7.28 -6.46
N GLU A 234 0.64 -6.53 -5.38
CA GLU A 234 1.27 -6.83 -4.10
C GLU A 234 0.24 -7.15 -3.03
N ARG A 235 0.61 -8.02 -2.10
CA ARG A 235 -0.24 -8.36 -0.97
C ARG A 235 0.53 -8.31 0.34
N THR A 236 0.12 -7.40 1.21
CA THR A 236 0.72 -7.21 2.53
C THR A 236 -0.18 -7.77 3.62
N LEU A 237 0.36 -8.63 4.47
CA LEU A 237 -0.34 -9.22 5.61
C LEU A 237 0.42 -8.88 6.90
N VAL A 238 -0.23 -8.12 7.78
CA VAL A 238 0.32 -7.72 9.08
C VAL A 238 -0.53 -8.31 10.19
N ILE A 239 0.11 -9.03 11.10
CA ILE A 239 -0.53 -9.63 12.27
C ILE A 239 0.17 -9.11 13.52
N ALA A 240 -0.59 -8.43 14.37
CA ALA A 240 -0.15 -8.01 15.69
C ALA A 240 -0.87 -8.89 16.72
N ASP A 241 -0.12 -9.78 17.38
CA ASP A 241 -0.66 -10.68 18.41
C ASP A 241 -1.00 -9.91 19.71
N GLU A 242 -1.60 -10.60 20.69
CA GLU A 242 -2.16 -9.97 21.89
C GLU A 242 -1.19 -9.02 22.59
N GLY A 243 -1.61 -7.79 22.87
CA GLY A 243 -0.81 -6.79 23.57
C GLY A 243 0.46 -6.34 22.84
N SER A 244 0.61 -6.66 21.55
CA SER A 244 1.77 -6.28 20.75
C SER A 244 1.63 -4.89 20.10
N TYR A 245 2.75 -4.34 19.61
CA TYR A 245 2.75 -3.06 18.92
C TYR A 245 3.67 -3.09 17.71
N LEU A 246 3.23 -2.48 16.60
CA LEU A 246 4.12 -2.06 15.53
C LEU A 246 3.71 -0.73 14.89
N SER A 247 4.68 -0.17 14.18
CA SER A 247 4.51 0.92 13.24
C SER A 247 5.13 0.49 11.92
N TYR A 248 4.31 0.51 10.87
CA TYR A 248 4.65 0.04 9.54
C TYR A 248 4.47 1.18 8.52
N LEU A 249 5.46 1.37 7.65
CA LEU A 249 5.48 2.36 6.59
C LEU A 249 5.50 1.66 5.23
N GLU A 250 4.67 2.14 4.33
CA GLU A 250 4.66 1.73 2.92
C GLU A 250 5.04 2.94 2.07
N GLY A 251 6.14 2.82 1.32
CA GLY A 251 6.57 3.81 0.34
C GLY A 251 6.44 3.26 -1.07
N CYS A 252 5.99 4.06 -2.03
CA CYS A 252 5.97 3.67 -3.44
C CYS A 252 6.42 4.81 -4.36
N THR A 253 7.29 4.51 -5.33
CA THR A 253 7.65 5.42 -6.45
C THR A 253 7.70 4.68 -7.79
N ALA A 254 7.59 5.42 -8.90
CA ALA A 254 7.63 4.87 -10.25
C ALA A 254 8.45 5.74 -11.23
N PRO A 255 8.87 5.21 -12.39
CA PRO A 255 9.42 5.95 -13.52
C PRO A 255 8.35 6.72 -14.32
N ILE A 256 8.78 7.66 -15.17
CA ILE A 256 7.91 8.32 -16.15
C ILE A 256 7.62 7.37 -17.31
N ARG A 257 6.34 7.23 -17.67
CA ARG A 257 5.89 6.41 -18.81
C ARG A 257 4.70 7.05 -19.51
N HIS A 258 4.60 6.82 -20.82
CA HIS A 258 3.46 7.29 -21.63
C HIS A 258 2.23 6.40 -21.48
N GLU A 259 2.41 5.10 -21.25
CA GLU A 259 1.30 4.15 -21.03
C GLU A 259 0.82 4.19 -19.57
N ASN A 260 -0.47 3.96 -19.35
CA ASN A 260 -1.02 3.78 -18.01
C ASN A 260 -0.56 2.46 -17.39
N GLN A 261 -0.16 2.50 -16.12
CA GLN A 261 0.21 1.31 -15.36
C GLN A 261 -0.80 1.05 -14.25
N LEU A 262 -1.17 -0.21 -14.05
CA LEU A 262 -2.09 -0.63 -12.99
C LEU A 262 -1.31 -1.07 -11.75
N HIS A 263 -1.52 -0.36 -10.65
CA HIS A 263 -1.12 -0.78 -9.31
C HIS A 263 -2.36 -1.21 -8.54
N ALA A 264 -2.45 -2.51 -8.24
CA ALA A 264 -3.56 -3.10 -7.51
C ALA A 264 -3.06 -3.88 -6.28
N ALA A 265 -2.94 -3.18 -5.16
CA ALA A 265 -2.48 -3.74 -3.89
C ALA A 265 -3.64 -4.21 -2.99
N VAL A 266 -3.36 -5.22 -2.17
CA VAL A 266 -4.23 -5.62 -1.06
C VAL A 266 -3.44 -5.61 0.26
N VAL A 267 -4.01 -4.98 1.28
CA VAL A 267 -3.42 -4.93 2.63
C VAL A 267 -4.42 -5.47 3.64
N GLU A 268 -3.98 -6.46 4.41
CA GLU A 268 -4.73 -7.08 5.50
C GLU A 268 -4.01 -6.81 6.83
N LEU A 269 -4.69 -6.13 7.76
CA LEU A 269 -4.19 -5.93 9.12
C LEU A 269 -5.04 -6.72 10.12
N VAL A 270 -4.40 -7.47 11.00
CA VAL A 270 -5.06 -8.22 12.08
C VAL A 270 -4.48 -7.77 13.42
N ALA A 271 -5.21 -6.96 14.16
CA ALA A 271 -4.83 -6.51 15.50
C ALA A 271 -5.61 -7.32 16.55
N LEU A 272 -4.96 -8.32 17.17
CA LEU A 272 -5.54 -9.14 18.24
C LEU A 272 -5.70 -8.35 19.54
N ASP A 273 -6.21 -9.00 20.59
CA ASP A 273 -6.63 -8.33 21.82
C ASP A 273 -5.52 -7.47 22.44
N GLY A 274 -5.79 -6.18 22.63
CA GLY A 274 -4.85 -5.20 23.17
C GLY A 274 -3.69 -4.79 22.25
N ALA A 275 -3.66 -5.28 21.00
CA ALA A 275 -2.61 -4.93 20.05
C ALA A 275 -2.81 -3.56 19.39
N GLU A 276 -1.72 -2.90 19.00
CA GLU A 276 -1.76 -1.63 18.27
C GLU A 276 -0.95 -1.69 16.97
N ILE A 277 -1.60 -1.37 15.85
CA ILE A 277 -0.98 -1.26 14.53
C ILE A 277 -1.06 0.20 14.07
N LYS A 278 0.08 0.82 13.81
CA LYS A 278 0.17 2.05 13.03
C LYS A 278 0.60 1.71 11.62
N TYR A 279 -0.17 2.14 10.63
CA TYR A 279 0.08 1.86 9.23
C TYR A 279 0.11 3.18 8.46
N SER A 280 1.29 3.53 7.96
CA SER A 280 1.54 4.77 7.24
C SER A 280 1.81 4.49 5.78
N THR A 281 1.27 5.30 4.87
CA THR A 281 1.53 5.21 3.43
C THR A 281 1.98 6.55 2.90
N VAL A 282 3.12 6.58 2.20
CA VAL A 282 3.61 7.74 1.46
C VAL A 282 3.79 7.34 0.00
N GLN A 283 2.89 7.81 -0.85
CA GLN A 283 2.89 7.47 -2.28
C GLN A 283 3.19 8.71 -3.11
N ASN A 284 4.16 8.60 -4.01
CA ASN A 284 4.49 9.62 -5.01
C ASN A 284 4.67 8.98 -6.39
N TRP A 285 3.55 8.76 -7.07
CA TRP A 285 3.49 8.14 -8.38
C TRP A 285 3.73 9.15 -9.52
N TYR A 286 3.87 8.67 -10.76
CA TYR A 286 3.86 9.51 -11.96
C TYR A 286 2.42 9.88 -12.35
N PRO A 287 2.05 11.19 -12.39
CA PRO A 287 0.65 11.62 -12.53
C PRO A 287 0.12 11.61 -13.96
N GLY A 288 0.94 11.24 -14.94
CA GLY A 288 0.71 11.53 -16.34
C GLY A 288 1.30 12.89 -16.72
N ASP A 289 1.24 13.19 -18.02
CA ASP A 289 1.72 14.46 -18.54
C ASP A 289 0.74 15.63 -18.28
N GLU A 290 1.07 16.81 -18.79
CA GLU A 290 0.24 18.01 -18.63
C GLU A 290 -1.14 17.93 -19.29
N ASN A 291 -1.34 16.98 -20.22
CA ASN A 291 -2.61 16.71 -20.91
C ASN A 291 -3.40 15.57 -20.25
N GLY A 292 -2.82 14.91 -19.25
CA GLY A 292 -3.41 13.76 -18.57
C GLY A 292 -3.17 12.43 -19.28
N GLU A 293 -2.18 12.35 -20.19
CA GLU A 293 -1.78 11.11 -20.83
C GLU A 293 -0.79 10.32 -19.96
N GLY A 294 -1.02 9.01 -19.84
CA GLY A 294 -0.23 8.11 -19.02
C GLY A 294 -0.50 8.25 -17.52
N GLY A 295 0.47 7.82 -16.71
CA GLY A 295 0.37 7.83 -15.25
C GLY A 295 -0.28 6.58 -14.65
N ILE A 296 -0.29 6.53 -13.32
CA ILE A 296 -0.63 5.30 -12.59
C ILE A 296 -2.10 5.25 -12.17
N PHE A 297 -2.73 4.09 -12.36
CA PHE A 297 -4.00 3.73 -11.75
C PHE A 297 -3.75 2.99 -10.43
N ASN A 298 -4.10 3.63 -9.33
CA ASN A 298 -3.86 3.15 -7.97
C ASN A 298 -5.18 2.61 -7.37
N PHE A 299 -5.44 1.32 -7.56
CA PHE A 299 -6.70 0.65 -7.19
C PHE A 299 -6.47 -0.33 -6.04
N VAL A 300 -6.61 0.16 -4.81
CA VAL A 300 -6.09 -0.54 -3.63
C VAL A 300 -7.19 -0.90 -2.64
N THR A 301 -7.13 -2.13 -2.13
CA THR A 301 -8.01 -2.60 -1.05
C THR A 301 -7.21 -2.78 0.23
N LYS A 302 -7.31 -1.82 1.16
CA LYS A 302 -6.73 -1.96 2.51
C LYS A 302 -7.83 -2.17 3.55
N ARG A 303 -7.70 -3.18 4.41
CA ARG A 303 -8.65 -3.41 5.50
C ARG A 303 -7.94 -4.00 6.71
N GLY A 304 -8.30 -3.47 7.88
CA GLY A 304 -7.87 -3.97 9.17
C GLY A 304 -9.04 -4.47 10.00
N ILE A 305 -8.80 -5.50 10.81
CA ILE A 305 -9.72 -5.97 11.85
C ILE A 305 -9.09 -5.75 13.23
N ALA A 306 -9.81 -5.08 14.13
CA ALA A 306 -9.38 -4.78 15.49
C ALA A 306 -10.25 -5.55 16.49
N PHE A 307 -9.63 -6.41 17.29
CA PHE A 307 -10.28 -7.17 18.36
C PHE A 307 -10.32 -6.37 19.68
N ASN A 308 -10.47 -7.02 20.84
CA ASN A 308 -10.82 -6.32 22.08
C ASN A 308 -9.69 -5.41 22.53
N ASN A 309 -9.99 -4.15 22.83
CA ASN A 309 -9.00 -3.13 23.20
C ASN A 309 -7.88 -2.92 22.17
N ALA A 310 -8.04 -3.44 20.94
CA ALA A 310 -7.06 -3.30 19.88
C ALA A 310 -7.22 -1.94 19.16
N LYS A 311 -6.13 -1.44 18.59
CA LYS A 311 -6.09 -0.17 17.88
C LYS A 311 -5.46 -0.34 16.50
N ILE A 312 -6.10 0.24 15.48
CA ILE A 312 -5.52 0.39 14.14
C ILE A 312 -5.56 1.85 13.75
N SER A 313 -4.42 2.41 13.36
CA SER A 313 -4.28 3.78 12.88
C SER A 313 -3.74 3.80 11.47
N TRP A 314 -4.54 4.28 10.53
CA TRP A 314 -4.14 4.55 9.16
C TRP A 314 -3.67 6.00 9.04
N ALA A 315 -2.48 6.21 8.48
CA ALA A 315 -1.98 7.52 8.09
C ALA A 315 -1.58 7.48 6.61
N GLN A 316 -1.99 8.46 5.81
CA GLN A 316 -1.63 8.47 4.41
C GLN A 316 -1.38 9.87 3.86
N VAL A 317 -0.37 9.96 2.99
CA VAL A 317 -0.11 11.08 2.10
C VAL A 317 -0.12 10.53 0.68
N GLU A 318 -1.13 10.93 -0.08
CA GLU A 318 -1.37 10.45 -1.44
C GLU A 318 -1.11 11.56 -2.45
N THR A 319 -0.15 11.33 -3.35
CA THR A 319 0.12 12.20 -4.49
C THR A 319 0.59 11.38 -5.71
N GLY A 320 0.44 11.97 -6.88
CA GLY A 320 1.11 11.49 -8.08
C GLY A 320 0.42 10.39 -8.90
N ALA A 321 -0.70 9.79 -8.49
CA ALA A 321 -1.40 8.84 -9.38
C ALA A 321 -2.34 9.59 -10.35
N ALA A 322 -2.46 9.12 -11.59
CA ALA A 322 -3.45 9.66 -12.54
C ALA A 322 -4.87 9.43 -12.01
N ILE A 323 -5.14 8.21 -11.55
CA ILE A 323 -6.40 7.83 -10.91
C ILE A 323 -6.11 7.14 -9.59
N THR A 324 -6.75 7.59 -8.51
CA THR A 324 -6.69 6.92 -7.19
C THR A 324 -8.07 6.46 -6.76
N TRP A 325 -8.18 5.17 -6.42
CA TRP A 325 -9.40 4.57 -5.89
C TRP A 325 -9.08 3.71 -4.66
N LYS A 326 -9.35 4.25 -3.46
CA LYS A 326 -8.92 3.59 -2.21
C LYS A 326 -9.81 3.92 -1.01
N TYR A 327 -10.14 2.90 -0.22
CA TYR A 327 -10.88 3.07 1.03
C TYR A 327 -10.29 2.23 2.18
N PRO A 328 -9.16 2.63 2.80
CA PRO A 328 -8.65 1.92 3.97
C PRO A 328 -9.72 1.81 5.03
N SER A 329 -9.98 0.58 5.47
CA SER A 329 -11.15 0.26 6.29
C SER A 329 -10.73 -0.32 7.63
N CYS A 330 -11.49 -0.05 8.69
CA CYS A 330 -11.33 -0.69 9.99
C CYS A 330 -12.64 -1.38 10.40
N VAL A 331 -12.56 -2.70 10.61
CA VAL A 331 -13.61 -3.48 11.24
C VAL A 331 -13.31 -3.53 12.74
N LEU A 332 -14.07 -2.74 13.49
CA LEU A 332 -13.96 -2.61 14.95
C LEU A 332 -14.77 -3.74 15.59
N MET A 333 -14.18 -4.94 15.54
CA MET A 333 -14.81 -6.21 15.88
C MET A 333 -14.99 -6.35 17.39
N GLY A 334 -13.92 -6.12 18.16
CA GLY A 334 -13.92 -6.31 19.60
C GLY A 334 -14.41 -5.11 20.40
N ASP A 335 -14.74 -5.34 21.67
CA ASP A 335 -15.14 -4.29 22.60
C ASP A 335 -13.96 -3.35 22.87
N ASN A 336 -14.24 -2.04 23.01
CA ASN A 336 -13.26 -0.98 23.19
C ASN A 336 -12.22 -0.84 22.07
N SER A 337 -12.46 -1.43 20.89
CA SER A 337 -11.58 -1.30 19.72
C SER A 337 -11.56 0.14 19.18
N ILE A 338 -10.41 0.54 18.63
CA ILE A 338 -10.16 1.91 18.15
C ILE A 338 -9.67 1.89 16.69
N GLY A 339 -10.31 2.69 15.84
CA GLY A 339 -9.92 2.88 14.44
C GLY A 339 -9.64 4.35 14.15
N GLU A 340 -8.44 4.66 13.68
CA GLU A 340 -8.06 6.03 13.31
C GLU A 340 -7.70 6.08 11.82
N PHE A 341 -8.07 7.17 11.16
CA PHE A 341 -7.74 7.43 9.77
C PHE A 341 -7.36 8.90 9.58
N TYR A 342 -6.14 9.14 9.14
CA TYR A 342 -5.60 10.45 8.82
C TYR A 342 -5.15 10.45 7.36
N SER A 343 -5.67 11.35 6.54
CA SER A 343 -5.35 11.40 5.12
C SER A 343 -5.10 12.82 4.64
N VAL A 344 -4.02 12.97 3.87
CA VAL A 344 -3.80 14.13 3.01
C VAL A 344 -3.75 13.63 1.57
N ALA A 345 -4.61 14.16 0.72
CA ALA A 345 -4.67 13.80 -0.70
C ALA A 345 -4.48 15.05 -1.55
N LEU A 346 -3.43 15.08 -2.38
CA LEU A 346 -3.14 16.17 -3.31
C LEU A 346 -3.36 15.70 -4.76
N THR A 347 -4.14 16.46 -5.50
CA THR A 347 -4.35 16.25 -6.94
C THR A 347 -4.03 17.53 -7.72
N LYS A 348 -3.39 17.37 -8.87
CA LYS A 348 -2.96 18.42 -9.79
C LYS A 348 -3.34 18.06 -11.23
N HIS A 349 -3.35 19.05 -12.11
CA HIS A 349 -3.61 18.87 -13.56
C HIS A 349 -4.93 18.12 -13.82
N TYR A 350 -4.87 16.92 -14.41
CA TYR A 350 -6.04 16.08 -14.73
C TYR A 350 -6.19 14.87 -13.81
N GLN A 351 -5.44 14.81 -12.70
CA GLN A 351 -5.54 13.72 -11.74
C GLN A 351 -6.94 13.63 -11.13
N GLN A 352 -7.38 12.41 -10.86
CA GLN A 352 -8.66 12.13 -10.23
C GLN A 352 -8.48 11.21 -9.03
N ALA A 353 -9.13 11.53 -7.92
CA ALA A 353 -9.10 10.73 -6.71
C ALA A 353 -10.53 10.53 -6.17
N ASP A 354 -10.92 9.28 -5.95
CA ASP A 354 -12.08 8.91 -5.13
C ASP A 354 -11.54 8.08 -3.94
N THR A 355 -11.25 8.78 -2.85
CA THR A 355 -10.56 8.22 -1.68
C THR A 355 -11.34 8.44 -0.40
N GLY A 356 -11.11 7.61 0.61
CA GLY A 356 -11.69 7.82 1.92
C GLY A 356 -11.50 6.62 2.82
N THR A 357 -12.44 6.35 3.72
CA THR A 357 -12.30 5.27 4.70
C THR A 357 -13.65 4.68 5.10
N LYS A 358 -13.64 3.42 5.55
CA LYS A 358 -14.83 2.77 6.13
C LYS A 358 -14.55 2.34 7.56
N MET A 359 -15.26 2.91 8.53
CA MET A 359 -15.23 2.53 9.94
C MET A 359 -16.49 1.72 10.27
N ILE A 360 -16.33 0.42 10.55
CA ILE A 360 -17.43 -0.51 10.81
C ILE A 360 -17.40 -0.90 12.29
N HIS A 361 -18.29 -0.32 13.07
CA HIS A 361 -18.42 -0.55 14.51
C HIS A 361 -19.29 -1.78 14.80
N ILE A 362 -18.69 -2.78 15.45
CA ILE A 362 -19.35 -4.02 15.88
C ILE A 362 -19.31 -4.15 17.40
N GLY A 363 -18.12 -4.05 18.00
CA GLY A 363 -17.93 -4.14 19.44
C GLY A 363 -18.44 -2.92 20.20
N LYS A 364 -18.78 -3.12 21.48
CA LYS A 364 -19.24 -2.08 22.40
C LYS A 364 -18.13 -1.08 22.69
N ASN A 365 -18.50 0.16 22.97
CA ASN A 365 -17.58 1.27 23.28
C ASN A 365 -16.50 1.51 22.21
N SER A 366 -16.66 0.98 21.00
CA SER A 366 -15.70 1.16 19.92
C SER A 366 -15.62 2.62 19.48
N LYS A 367 -14.42 3.09 19.14
CA LYS A 367 -14.18 4.50 18.79
C LYS A 367 -13.56 4.61 17.40
N SER A 368 -13.98 5.62 16.64
CA SER A 368 -13.29 5.97 15.42
C SER A 368 -13.06 7.48 15.26
N THR A 369 -11.92 7.81 14.67
CA THR A 369 -11.53 9.17 14.31
C THR A 369 -11.15 9.18 12.84
N ILE A 370 -11.76 10.10 12.08
CA ILE A 370 -11.49 10.29 10.66
C ILE A 370 -11.12 11.76 10.45
N ILE A 371 -9.91 12.01 9.96
CA ILE A 371 -9.46 13.34 9.55
C ILE A 371 -8.96 13.23 8.11
N SER A 372 -9.64 13.91 7.19
CA SER A 372 -9.26 13.96 5.79
C SER A 372 -9.04 15.41 5.36
N LYS A 373 -7.92 15.64 4.66
CA LYS A 373 -7.55 16.92 4.05
C LYS A 373 -7.36 16.68 2.54
N GLY A 374 -8.33 17.11 1.74
CA GLY A 374 -8.25 17.06 0.29
C GLY A 374 -7.72 18.39 -0.26
N ILE A 375 -6.75 18.34 -1.15
CA ILE A 375 -6.21 19.50 -1.86
C ILE A 375 -6.36 19.21 -3.36
N SER A 376 -7.06 20.09 -4.07
CA SER A 376 -7.26 19.99 -5.52
C SER A 376 -6.79 21.26 -6.19
N THR A 377 -6.05 21.09 -7.28
CA THR A 377 -5.39 22.19 -7.97
C THR A 377 -5.60 22.12 -9.48
N ALA A 378 -5.65 23.28 -10.15
CA ALA A 378 -5.89 23.39 -11.59
C ALA A 378 -7.23 22.73 -12.02
N LYS A 379 -7.20 21.65 -12.81
CA LYS A 379 -8.38 20.96 -13.35
C LYS A 379 -8.68 19.62 -12.67
N SER A 380 -8.00 19.33 -11.56
CA SER A 380 -8.05 18.01 -10.95
C SER A 380 -9.39 17.77 -10.23
N GLN A 381 -9.70 16.50 -9.97
CA GLN A 381 -10.86 16.13 -9.16
C GLN A 381 -10.42 15.34 -7.93
N ASN A 382 -10.87 15.78 -6.75
CA ASN A 382 -10.56 15.11 -5.49
C ASN A 382 -11.87 14.93 -4.70
N SER A 383 -12.32 13.69 -4.61
CA SER A 383 -13.56 13.30 -3.95
C SER A 383 -13.24 12.49 -2.70
N TYR A 384 -13.62 13.02 -1.53
CA TYR A 384 -13.66 12.23 -0.32
C TYR A 384 -14.95 11.41 -0.24
N ARG A 385 -14.84 10.10 -0.01
CA ARG A 385 -15.97 9.20 0.21
C ARG A 385 -15.72 8.27 1.41
N GLY A 386 -16.44 8.52 2.49
CA GLY A 386 -16.35 7.76 3.73
C GLY A 386 -17.63 7.00 4.10
N LEU A 387 -17.49 5.97 4.93
CA LEU A 387 -18.61 5.26 5.57
C LEU A 387 -18.32 5.08 7.06
N VAL A 388 -19.25 5.52 7.91
CA VAL A 388 -19.29 5.14 9.32
C VAL A 388 -20.54 4.29 9.53
N LYS A 389 -20.35 3.02 9.86
CA LYS A 389 -21.45 2.07 10.06
C LYS A 389 -21.43 1.59 11.51
N MET A 390 -22.49 1.88 12.26
CA MET A 390 -22.70 1.31 13.60
C MET A 390 -23.71 0.17 13.51
N THR A 391 -23.30 -1.04 13.92
CA THR A 391 -24.22 -2.19 13.98
C THR A 391 -25.04 -2.16 15.26
N LYS A 392 -26.10 -2.99 15.31
CA LYS A 392 -26.96 -3.13 16.50
C LYS A 392 -26.23 -3.50 17.80
N ASN A 393 -25.05 -4.12 17.71
CA ASN A 393 -24.27 -4.58 18.86
C ASN A 393 -23.30 -3.50 19.38
N ALA A 394 -23.08 -2.44 18.61
CA ALA A 394 -22.09 -1.40 18.89
C ALA A 394 -22.59 -0.38 19.94
N ASP A 395 -23.01 -0.88 21.10
CA ASP A 395 -23.49 -0.04 22.21
C ASP A 395 -22.39 0.94 22.62
N LYS A 396 -22.76 2.22 22.81
CA LYS A 396 -21.85 3.33 23.14
C LYS A 396 -20.68 3.54 22.15
N ALA A 397 -20.81 3.08 20.92
CA ALA A 397 -19.85 3.41 19.87
C ALA A 397 -19.80 4.92 19.61
N ARG A 398 -18.61 5.44 19.26
CA ARG A 398 -18.38 6.87 19.01
C ARG A 398 -17.60 7.05 17.73
N ASN A 399 -17.96 8.05 16.95
CA ASN A 399 -17.20 8.50 15.79
C ASN A 399 -17.00 10.01 15.85
N PHE A 400 -15.83 10.46 15.42
CA PHE A 400 -15.57 11.84 15.02
C PHE A 400 -15.04 11.84 13.59
N THR A 401 -15.66 12.62 12.71
CA THR A 401 -15.25 12.75 11.30
C THR A 401 -15.11 14.22 10.94
N GLN A 402 -13.96 14.58 10.38
CA GLN A 402 -13.66 15.90 9.84
C GLN A 402 -13.06 15.74 8.45
N CYS A 403 -13.71 16.35 7.46
CA CYS A 403 -13.25 16.36 6.07
C CYS A 403 -13.15 17.80 5.61
N ASP A 404 -11.93 18.26 5.36
CA ASP A 404 -11.67 19.60 4.88
C ASP A 404 -11.13 19.53 3.46
N SER A 405 -11.55 20.47 2.62
CA SER A 405 -11.13 20.54 1.22
C SER A 405 -10.61 21.93 0.90
N LEU A 406 -9.44 21.99 0.26
CA LEU A 406 -8.81 23.20 -0.24
C LEU A 406 -8.76 23.13 -1.76
N LEU A 407 -9.29 24.17 -2.41
CA LEU A 407 -9.23 24.36 -3.85
C LEU A 407 -8.20 25.43 -4.16
N ILE A 408 -7.24 25.14 -5.05
CA ILE A 408 -6.19 26.07 -5.48
C ILE A 408 -6.25 26.18 -7.00
N GLY A 409 -6.91 27.21 -7.50
CA GLY A 409 -7.14 27.40 -8.94
C GLY A 409 -7.39 28.84 -9.26
#